data_AF-A0A6N8NSC6-F1
#
_entry.id   AF-A0A6N8NSC6-F1
#
_cell.length_a   1.000
_cell.length_b   1.000
_cell.length_c   1.000
_cell.angle_alpha   90.00
_cell.angle_beta   90.00
_cell.angle_gamma   90.00
#
_symmetry.space_group_name_H-M   'P 1'
#
loop_
_entity.id
_entity.type
_entity.pdbx_description
1 polymer ?
#
loop_
_entity_poly.entity_id
_entity_poly.type
_entity_poly.pdbx_seq_one_letter_code
_entity_poly.pdbx_strand_id
1 'polypeptide(L)'
;LTRPIISEYSGTIKFENVEEGVTVAKQMDEVTGLSTLVVIDAKRRTAATKGIRPQVKLLDSSGAEVKIPGTDHSVTIGFQVGALITVKDGQQVHVGEVLARIPTESQKTRDITGGLPRVAELFEARSPKDAAVLAEVTGTVSFG
;
A
#
# COMPACT_ATOMS: atom_id res chain seq x y z
N LEU A 1 -9.29 9.05 6.98
CA LEU A 1 -9.61 8.08 8.07
C LEU A 1 -8.64 6.90 7.98
N THR A 2 -8.49 6.08 9.02
CA THR A 2 -7.68 4.86 8.96
C THR A 2 -8.50 3.69 9.48
N ARG A 3 -8.47 2.53 8.80
CA ARG A 3 -9.09 1.30 9.29
C ARG A 3 -8.05 0.52 10.12
N PRO A 4 -8.26 0.31 11.43
CA PRO A 4 -7.32 -0.45 12.25
C PRO A 4 -7.47 -1.96 12.01
N ILE A 5 -6.38 -2.69 12.15
CA ILE A 5 -6.34 -4.14 12.31
C ILE A 5 -6.04 -4.39 13.80
N ILE A 6 -6.95 -5.08 14.47
CA ILE A 6 -6.95 -5.23 15.93
C ILE A 6 -6.74 -6.70 16.30
N SER A 7 -5.97 -6.96 17.35
CA SER A 7 -5.82 -8.32 17.89
C SER A 7 -7.03 -8.71 18.75
N GLU A 8 -7.59 -9.89 18.50
CA GLU A 8 -8.64 -10.49 19.35
C GLU A 8 -8.04 -11.34 20.50
N TYR A 9 -6.74 -11.59 20.47
CA TYR A 9 -6.04 -12.45 21.42
C TYR A 9 -4.81 -11.75 21.99
N SER A 10 -4.46 -12.11 23.22
CA SER A 10 -3.20 -11.67 23.84
C SER A 10 -2.07 -12.64 23.51
N GLY A 11 -0.86 -12.13 23.38
CA GLY A 11 0.32 -12.94 23.14
C GLY A 11 1.53 -12.12 22.72
N THR A 12 2.62 -12.79 22.43
CA THR A 12 3.84 -12.18 21.89
C THR A 12 3.78 -12.25 20.37
N ILE A 13 3.95 -11.11 19.71
CA ILE A 13 3.97 -11.00 18.25
C ILE A 13 5.13 -11.81 17.70
N LYS A 14 4.84 -12.68 16.73
CA LYS A 14 5.82 -13.35 15.89
C LYS A 14 5.54 -13.02 14.43
N PHE A 15 6.46 -12.32 13.81
CA PHE A 15 6.37 -12.00 12.39
C PHE A 15 6.62 -13.24 11.52
N GLU A 16 5.78 -13.40 10.51
CA GLU A 16 5.93 -14.41 9.47
C GLU A 16 5.78 -13.72 8.12
N ASN A 17 6.72 -13.98 7.21
CA ASN A 17 6.78 -13.33 5.89
C ASN A 17 6.88 -11.80 5.93
N VAL A 18 7.45 -11.21 6.99
CA VAL A 18 7.72 -9.76 7.10
C VAL A 18 9.19 -9.51 6.80
N GLU A 19 9.51 -9.20 5.55
CA GLU A 19 10.87 -9.03 5.05
C GLU A 19 11.02 -7.64 4.42
N GLU A 20 11.96 -6.85 4.94
CA GLU A 20 12.24 -5.50 4.46
C GLU A 20 12.77 -5.52 3.01
N GLY A 21 12.15 -4.71 2.14
CA GLY A 21 12.43 -4.66 0.71
C GLY A 21 11.73 -5.75 -0.11
N VAL A 22 11.08 -6.73 0.54
CA VAL A 22 10.36 -7.84 -0.13
C VAL A 22 8.85 -7.74 0.08
N THR A 23 8.40 -7.83 1.34
CA THR A 23 6.96 -7.76 1.69
C THR A 23 6.61 -6.51 2.48
N VAL A 24 7.60 -5.85 3.10
CA VAL A 24 7.44 -4.55 3.75
C VAL A 24 8.52 -3.57 3.32
N ALA A 25 8.23 -2.28 3.37
CA ALA A 25 9.19 -1.20 3.19
C ALA A 25 9.19 -0.29 4.42
N LYS A 26 10.35 0.22 4.78
CA LYS A 26 10.49 1.21 5.84
C LYS A 26 10.12 2.58 5.31
N GLN A 27 9.05 3.17 5.83
CA GLN A 27 8.64 4.53 5.55
C GLN A 27 8.98 5.40 6.74
N MET A 28 9.73 6.48 6.50
CA MET A 28 10.00 7.49 7.50
C MET A 28 8.84 8.48 7.52
N ASP A 29 8.28 8.73 8.70
CA ASP A 29 7.37 9.83 8.92
C ASP A 29 8.19 11.13 8.99
N GLU A 30 7.94 12.06 8.07
CA GLU A 30 8.67 13.34 7.97
C GLU A 30 8.47 14.25 9.18
N VAL A 31 7.37 14.08 9.92
CA VAL A 31 7.06 14.93 11.09
C VAL A 31 7.72 14.39 12.35
N THR A 32 7.62 13.08 12.58
CA THR A 32 8.10 12.46 13.82
C THR A 32 9.52 11.88 13.69
N GLY A 33 10.01 11.68 12.46
CA GLY A 33 11.27 10.98 12.18
C GLY A 33 11.22 9.48 12.48
N LEU A 34 10.07 8.96 12.93
CA LEU A 34 9.91 7.55 13.25
C LEU A 34 9.78 6.72 11.97
N SER A 35 10.43 5.58 11.97
CA SER A 35 10.34 4.62 10.87
C SER A 35 9.21 3.64 11.13
N THR A 36 8.25 3.58 10.21
CA THR A 36 7.12 2.65 10.23
C THR A 36 7.28 1.64 9.10
N LEU A 37 6.88 0.39 9.35
CA LEU A 37 6.87 -0.63 8.30
C LEU A 37 5.55 -0.54 7.52
N VAL A 38 5.65 -0.50 6.19
CA VAL A 38 4.51 -0.43 5.28
C VAL A 38 4.49 -1.67 4.42
N VAL A 39 3.36 -2.36 4.38
CA VAL A 39 3.21 -3.55 3.54
C VAL A 39 3.21 -3.15 2.07
N ILE A 40 4.13 -3.73 1.31
CA ILE A 40 4.26 -3.53 -0.12
C ILE A 40 3.84 -4.80 -0.87
N ASP A 41 3.46 -4.63 -2.14
CA ASP A 41 3.27 -5.77 -3.01
C ASP A 41 4.62 -6.42 -3.32
N ALA A 42 4.71 -7.74 -3.16
CA ALA A 42 5.90 -8.51 -3.46
C ALA A 42 6.14 -8.47 -4.96
N LYS A 43 6.98 -7.53 -5.43
CA LYS A 43 7.30 -7.36 -6.85
C LYS A 43 7.90 -8.67 -7.40
N ARG A 44 7.09 -9.38 -8.20
CA ARG A 44 7.45 -10.36 -9.23
C ARG A 44 8.89 -10.87 -9.17
N ARG A 45 9.21 -11.74 -8.20
CA ARG A 45 10.33 -12.68 -8.32
C ARG A 45 9.81 -14.09 -8.08
N THR A 46 10.02 -14.93 -9.10
CA THR A 46 9.76 -16.36 -9.21
C THR A 46 8.33 -16.83 -8.89
N ALA A 47 7.87 -17.89 -9.57
CA ALA A 47 6.52 -18.43 -9.40
C ALA A 47 6.21 -18.91 -7.96
N ALA A 48 7.23 -19.08 -7.11
CA ALA A 48 7.13 -19.54 -5.73
C ALA A 48 6.77 -18.45 -4.71
N THR A 49 7.00 -17.16 -5.01
CA THR A 49 6.73 -16.02 -4.11
C THR A 49 5.35 -15.38 -4.38
N LYS A 50 4.63 -15.88 -5.39
CA LYS A 50 3.28 -15.42 -5.75
C LYS A 50 2.30 -15.81 -4.63
N GLY A 51 1.94 -14.84 -3.79
CA GLY A 51 0.92 -15.01 -2.76
C GLY A 51 1.45 -15.07 -1.33
N ILE A 52 2.76 -14.89 -1.12
CA ILE A 52 3.31 -14.70 0.23
C ILE A 52 2.80 -13.37 0.78
N ARG A 53 2.04 -13.44 1.88
CA ARG A 53 1.50 -12.26 2.57
C ARG A 53 2.17 -12.11 3.92
N PRO A 54 2.61 -10.90 4.29
CA PRO A 54 3.11 -10.65 5.63
C PRO A 54 1.98 -10.86 6.64
N GLN A 55 2.28 -11.60 7.70
CA GLN A 55 1.34 -11.94 8.73
C GLN A 55 2.01 -12.03 10.09
N VAL A 56 1.18 -12.08 11.12
CA VAL A 56 1.58 -12.21 12.51
C VAL A 56 0.95 -13.43 13.11
N LYS A 57 1.75 -14.19 13.82
CA LYS A 57 1.29 -15.19 14.78
C LYS A 57 1.44 -14.66 16.20
N LEU A 58 0.65 -15.18 17.11
CA LEU A 58 0.75 -14.87 18.53
C LEU A 58 1.34 -16.08 19.25
N LEU A 59 2.33 -15.84 20.09
CA LEU A 59 2.92 -16.84 20.97
C LEU A 59 2.43 -16.63 22.40
N ASP A 60 2.22 -17.71 23.12
CA ASP A 60 1.92 -17.68 24.55
C ASP A 60 3.20 -17.51 25.40
N SER A 61 3.05 -17.53 26.72
CA SER A 61 4.18 -17.43 27.65
C SER A 61 5.16 -18.62 27.60
N SER A 62 4.74 -19.75 27.02
CA SER A 62 5.58 -20.94 26.81
C SER A 62 6.28 -20.92 25.45
N GLY A 63 6.00 -19.92 24.60
CA GLY A 63 6.50 -19.82 23.23
C GLY A 63 5.72 -20.67 22.23
N ALA A 64 4.59 -21.25 22.61
CA ALA A 64 3.70 -22.00 21.72
C ALA A 64 2.73 -21.05 21.01
N GLU A 65 2.28 -21.42 19.81
CA GLU A 65 1.31 -20.62 19.06
C GLU A 65 -0.05 -20.60 19.78
N VAL A 66 -0.59 -19.39 19.98
CA VAL A 66 -1.95 -19.19 20.52
C VAL A 66 -2.93 -19.77 19.52
N LYS A 67 -3.81 -20.66 19.99
CA LYS A 67 -4.86 -21.28 19.16
C LYS A 67 -6.20 -20.56 19.31
N ILE A 68 -7.00 -20.60 18.25
CA ILE A 68 -8.37 -20.11 18.27
C ILE A 68 -9.22 -21.06 19.13
N PRO A 69 -9.99 -20.54 20.12
CA PRO A 69 -10.81 -21.36 21.00
C PRO A 69 -11.75 -22.28 20.23
N GLY A 70 -11.72 -23.57 20.57
CA GLY A 70 -12.55 -24.59 19.92
C GLY A 70 -12.00 -25.14 18.60
N THR A 71 -10.79 -24.75 18.18
CA THR A 71 -10.12 -25.30 17.00
C THR A 71 -8.65 -25.59 17.27
N ASP A 72 -8.02 -26.41 16.42
CA ASP A 72 -6.58 -26.62 16.43
C ASP A 72 -5.79 -25.60 15.59
N HIS A 73 -6.48 -24.56 15.09
CA HIS A 73 -5.85 -23.54 14.25
C HIS A 73 -5.19 -22.44 15.08
N SER A 74 -3.95 -22.13 14.74
CA SER A 74 -3.20 -21.02 15.33
C SER A 74 -3.75 -19.67 14.87
N VAL A 75 -3.78 -18.70 15.79
CA VAL A 75 -4.15 -17.32 15.50
C VAL A 75 -3.12 -16.72 14.56
N THR A 76 -3.56 -16.43 13.34
CA THR A 76 -2.73 -15.82 12.29
C THR A 76 -3.46 -14.60 11.74
N ILE A 77 -2.79 -13.45 11.78
CA ILE A 77 -3.35 -12.16 11.37
C ILE A 77 -2.55 -11.63 10.20
N GLY A 78 -3.13 -11.66 9.00
CA GLY A 78 -2.49 -11.17 7.78
C GLY A 78 -2.61 -9.66 7.63
N PHE A 79 -1.57 -9.03 7.07
CA PHE A 79 -1.58 -7.63 6.72
C PHE A 79 -1.86 -7.43 5.22
N GLN A 80 -2.69 -6.43 4.91
CA GLN A 80 -3.02 -6.05 3.53
C GLN A 80 -1.96 -5.09 2.98
N VAL A 81 -1.78 -5.07 1.66
CA VAL A 81 -0.93 -4.08 0.99
C VAL A 81 -1.38 -2.66 1.36
N GLY A 82 -0.42 -1.80 1.69
CA GLY A 82 -0.65 -0.44 2.18
C GLY A 82 -0.93 -0.35 3.68
N ALA A 83 -0.98 -1.46 4.42
CA ALA A 83 -1.09 -1.40 5.87
C ALA A 83 0.21 -0.88 6.50
N LEU A 84 0.07 0.07 7.42
CA LEU A 84 1.13 0.58 8.30
C LEU A 84 1.19 -0.31 9.54
N ILE A 85 2.23 -1.10 9.70
CA ILE A 85 2.43 -1.97 10.87
C ILE A 85 2.96 -1.11 12.02
N THR A 86 2.25 -1.12 13.15
CA THR A 86 2.57 -0.31 14.33
C THR A 86 3.28 -1.09 15.43
N VAL A 87 3.26 -2.42 15.35
CA VAL A 87 3.90 -3.33 16.31
C VAL A 87 5.26 -3.81 15.84
N LYS A 88 6.06 -4.37 16.75
CA LYS A 88 7.38 -4.96 16.48
C LYS A 88 7.37 -6.48 16.70
N ASP A 89 8.29 -7.19 16.05
CA ASP A 89 8.53 -8.61 16.36
C ASP A 89 8.95 -8.78 17.82
N GLY A 90 8.36 -9.75 18.52
CA GLY A 90 8.58 -9.98 19.94
C GLY A 90 7.84 -9.02 20.88
N GLN A 91 7.06 -8.06 20.37
CA GLN A 91 6.24 -7.19 21.21
C GLN A 91 5.11 -8.00 21.86
N GLN A 92 4.87 -7.79 23.16
CA GLN A 92 3.70 -8.33 23.84
C GLN A 92 2.48 -7.48 23.52
N VAL A 93 1.38 -8.12 23.12
CA VAL A 93 0.12 -7.46 22.80
C VAL A 93 -1.05 -8.03 23.58
N HIS A 94 -2.07 -7.20 23.75
CA HIS A 94 -3.32 -7.55 24.42
C HIS A 94 -4.53 -7.54 23.47
N VAL A 95 -5.62 -8.16 23.92
CA VAL A 95 -6.93 -8.06 23.25
C VAL A 95 -7.33 -6.59 23.09
N GLY A 96 -7.69 -6.20 21.86
CA GLY A 96 -8.06 -4.83 21.52
C GLY A 96 -6.90 -3.95 21.04
N GLU A 97 -5.67 -4.46 21.04
CA GLU A 97 -4.51 -3.69 20.58
C GLU A 97 -4.44 -3.58 19.06
N VAL A 98 -3.99 -2.41 18.56
CA VAL A 98 -3.89 -2.12 17.13
C VAL A 98 -2.55 -2.62 16.60
N LEU A 99 -2.59 -3.61 15.71
CA LEU A 99 -1.42 -4.22 15.08
C LEU A 99 -0.95 -3.43 13.86
N ALA A 100 -1.91 -2.95 13.08
CA ALA A 100 -1.64 -2.16 11.88
C ALA A 100 -2.80 -1.20 11.59
N ARG A 101 -2.53 -0.20 10.77
CA ARG A 101 -3.54 0.76 10.29
C ARG A 101 -3.49 0.82 8.78
N ILE A 102 -4.64 0.65 8.13
CA ILE A 102 -4.77 0.84 6.70
C ILE A 102 -5.22 2.29 6.49
N PRO A 103 -4.37 3.16 5.90
CA PRO A 103 -4.80 4.48 5.49
C PRO A 103 -5.94 4.30 4.48
N THR A 104 -7.13 4.80 4.82
CA THR A 104 -8.13 5.00 3.79
C THR A 104 -7.77 6.33 3.16
N GLU A 105 -7.53 6.33 1.85
CA GLU A 105 -7.63 7.56 1.09
C GLU A 105 -9.04 8.08 1.36
N SER A 106 -9.15 9.08 2.24
CA SER A 106 -10.26 10.01 2.10
C SER A 106 -10.16 10.43 0.65
N GLN A 107 -11.21 10.22 -0.13
CA GLN A 107 -11.42 10.95 -1.36
C GLN A 107 -11.32 12.43 -0.97
N LYS A 108 -10.10 12.97 -0.91
CA LYS A 108 -9.88 14.33 -1.35
C LYS A 108 -10.41 14.22 -2.75
N THR A 109 -11.57 14.80 -2.98
CA THR A 109 -12.05 15.15 -4.31
C THR A 109 -10.86 15.80 -4.97
N ARG A 110 -10.02 14.99 -5.65
CA ARG A 110 -8.92 15.51 -6.42
C ARG A 110 -9.67 16.23 -7.48
N ASP A 111 -9.64 17.54 -7.35
CA ASP A 111 -10.34 18.48 -8.16
C ASP A 111 -10.31 17.97 -9.60
N ILE A 112 -11.44 17.45 -10.08
CA ILE A 112 -11.58 16.92 -11.45
C ILE A 112 -11.30 18.04 -12.47
N THR A 113 -11.26 19.29 -12.01
CA THR A 113 -10.81 20.45 -12.77
C THR A 113 -9.34 20.41 -13.16
N GLY A 114 -8.49 19.61 -12.49
CA GLY A 114 -7.09 19.40 -12.91
C GLY A 114 -6.95 18.70 -14.26
N GLY A 115 -8.01 17.98 -14.71
CA GLY A 115 -8.11 17.36 -16.03
C GLY A 115 -8.90 18.16 -17.06
N LEU A 116 -9.52 19.28 -16.67
CA LEU A 116 -10.24 20.19 -17.58
C LEU A 116 -9.38 21.05 -18.53
N PRO A 117 -8.02 21.15 -18.47
CA PRO A 117 -7.29 22.01 -19.41
C PRO A 117 -7.59 21.67 -20.87
N ARG A 118 -7.66 20.36 -21.18
CA ARG A 118 -7.92 19.89 -22.55
C ARG A 118 -9.35 20.18 -23.02
N VAL A 119 -10.32 20.17 -22.11
CA VAL A 119 -11.72 20.43 -22.43
C VAL A 119 -11.96 21.93 -22.61
N ALA A 120 -11.33 22.78 -21.80
CA ALA A 120 -11.38 24.23 -21.98
C ALA A 120 -10.79 24.66 -23.33
N GLU A 121 -9.64 24.10 -23.72
CA GLU A 121 -9.04 24.35 -25.06
C GLU A 121 -9.96 23.94 -26.21
N LEU A 122 -10.67 22.81 -26.08
CA LEU A 122 -11.59 22.29 -27.10
C LEU A 122 -12.88 23.13 -27.22
N PHE A 123 -13.36 23.73 -26.13
CA PHE A 123 -14.58 24.54 -26.13
C PHE A 123 -14.35 26.02 -26.48
N GLU A 124 -13.15 26.55 -26.25
CA GLU A 124 -12.82 27.94 -26.56
C GLU A 124 -12.45 28.18 -28.04
N ALA A 125 -12.34 27.12 -28.85
CA ALA A 125 -12.06 27.17 -30.29
C ALA A 125 -10.90 28.11 -30.70
N ARG A 126 -9.91 28.28 -29.84
CA ARG A 126 -8.75 29.15 -30.12
C ARG A 126 -7.75 28.41 -30.99
N SER A 127 -7.17 29.09 -31.96
CA SER A 127 -6.04 28.57 -32.73
C SER A 127 -4.86 28.26 -31.78
N PRO A 128 -4.24 27.07 -31.88
CA PRO A 128 -3.09 26.71 -31.06
C PRO A 128 -1.96 27.72 -31.23
N LYS A 129 -1.27 28.08 -30.13
CA LYS A 129 -0.13 29.02 -30.18
C LYS A 129 1.07 28.45 -30.93
N ASP A 130 1.16 27.12 -31.03
CA ASP A 130 2.20 26.38 -31.74
C ASP A 130 1.54 25.49 -32.80
N ALA A 131 0.99 26.13 -33.83
CA ALA A 131 0.22 25.45 -34.87
C ALA A 131 1.17 24.73 -35.85
N ALA A 132 1.02 23.42 -35.97
CA ALA A 132 1.70 22.66 -37.02
C ALA A 132 1.09 22.99 -38.39
N VAL A 133 1.94 23.18 -39.40
CA VAL A 133 1.53 23.40 -40.79
C VAL A 133 1.30 22.05 -41.44
N LEU A 134 0.09 21.82 -41.96
CA LEU A 134 -0.22 20.66 -42.79
C LEU A 134 0.04 21.00 -44.26
N ALA A 135 0.45 20.02 -45.05
CA ALA A 135 0.59 20.20 -46.49
C ALA A 135 -0.81 20.38 -47.13
N GLU A 136 -1.05 21.54 -47.75
CA GLU A 136 -2.33 21.85 -48.40
C GLU A 136 -2.58 21.04 -49.67
N VAL A 137 -1.50 20.50 -50.27
CA VAL A 137 -1.54 19.82 -51.56
C VAL A 137 -0.82 18.50 -51.48
N THR A 138 -1.37 17.48 -52.15
CA THR A 138 -0.75 16.16 -52.26
C THR A 138 0.47 16.25 -53.17
N GLY A 139 1.64 15.87 -52.65
CA GLY A 139 2.88 15.85 -53.42
C GLY A 139 4.11 15.50 -52.57
N THR A 140 5.27 15.47 -53.20
CA THR A 140 6.56 15.26 -52.52
C THR A 140 7.15 16.62 -52.12
N VAL A 141 7.36 16.83 -50.82
CA VAL A 141 7.98 18.06 -50.28
C VAL A 141 9.43 17.76 -49.88
N SER A 142 10.34 18.63 -50.29
CA SER A 142 11.75 18.62 -49.86
C SER A 142 12.15 20.00 -49.37
N PHE A 143 12.90 20.07 -48.27
CA PHE A 143 13.52 21.32 -47.81
C PHE A 143 14.88 21.48 -48.50
N GLY A 144 15.18 22.69 -48.98
CA GLY A 144 16.45 23.09 -49.55
C GLY A 144 16.92 24.39 -48.91
#